data_AF-A0A7W7IDS8-F1
#
_entry.id   AF-A0A7W7IDS8-F1
#
_cell.length_a   1.000
_cell.length_b   1.000
_cell.length_c   1.000
_cell.angle_alpha   90.00
_cell.angle_beta   90.00
_cell.angle_gamma   90.00
#
_symmetry.space_group_name_H-M   'P 1'
#
loop_
_entity.id
_entity.type
_entity.pdbx_description
1 polymer ?
#
loop_
_entity_poly.entity_id
_entity_poly.type
_entity_poly.pdbx_seq_one_letter_code
_entity_poly.pdbx_strand_id
1 'polypeptide(L)'
;MEPGAAPPRSRLEVVAALNEAGIGCGVLMGPVIPYLSDSPAQLGAAVRRIADAGATSVSAITLHLRPGAREWFLAWLREHHPGLVVPYARLYRGGAYAPREYQDAVSQRVRDLAAEYGITGRTRHRPARAAPPPPAAPQQLSLL
;
A
#
# COMPACT_ATOMS: atom_id res chain seq x y z
N MET A 1 10.48 -5.95 13.14
CA MET A 1 9.01 -5.81 13.22
C MET A 1 8.73 -4.73 14.24
N GLU A 2 8.20 -3.57 13.85
CA GLU A 2 7.90 -2.49 14.79
C GLU A 2 6.65 -2.84 15.62
N PRO A 3 6.75 -2.89 16.95
CA PRO A 3 5.59 -3.08 17.82
C PRO A 3 4.76 -1.79 17.80
N GLY A 4 3.62 -1.80 17.10
CA GLY A 4 2.73 -0.63 16.98
C GLY A 4 2.26 -0.35 15.55
N ALA A 5 2.94 -0.94 14.56
CA ALA A 5 2.45 -0.98 13.19
C ALA A 5 1.13 -1.78 13.14
N ALA A 6 0.01 -1.09 12.89
CA ALA A 6 -1.26 -1.77 12.64
C ALA A 6 -1.06 -2.84 11.54
N PRO A 7 -1.62 -4.06 11.70
CA PRO A 7 -1.45 -5.11 10.71
C PRO A 7 -1.93 -4.64 9.33
N PRO A 8 -1.38 -5.18 8.22
CA PRO A 8 -1.71 -4.70 6.88
C PRO A 8 -3.22 -4.61 6.57
N ARG A 9 -4.02 -5.53 7.12
CA ARG A 9 -5.49 -5.49 7.02
C ARG A 9 -6.08 -4.28 7.72
N SER A 10 -5.67 -4.01 8.96
CA SER A 10 -6.11 -2.82 9.70
C SER A 10 -5.69 -1.50 9.05
N ARG A 11 -4.60 -1.48 8.28
CA ARG A 11 -4.23 -0.29 7.48
C ARG A 11 -5.19 -0.06 6.31
N LEU A 12 -5.60 -1.11 5.61
CA LEU A 12 -6.57 -1.00 4.52
C LEU A 12 -7.99 -0.71 5.03
N GLU A 13 -8.34 -1.16 6.24
CA GLU A 13 -9.58 -0.75 6.93
C GLU A 13 -9.61 0.76 7.18
N VAL A 14 -8.48 1.37 7.57
CA VAL A 14 -8.35 2.83 7.70
C VAL A 14 -8.54 3.53 6.36
N VAL A 15 -7.95 3.00 5.28
CA VAL A 15 -8.14 3.53 3.92
C VAL A 15 -9.63 3.49 3.54
N ALA A 16 -10.30 2.37 3.80
CA ALA A 16 -11.73 2.23 3.54
C ALA A 16 -12.56 3.26 4.32
N ALA A 17 -12.32 3.40 5.64
CA ALA A 17 -13.04 4.34 6.48
C ALA A 17 -12.85 5.81 6.04
N LEU A 18 -11.64 6.20 5.65
CA LEU A 18 -11.37 7.53 5.12
C LEU A 18 -12.13 7.79 3.82
N ASN A 19 -12.10 6.84 2.89
CA ASN A 19 -12.79 6.97 1.61
C ASN A 19 -14.33 6.97 1.77
N GLU A 20 -14.89 6.20 2.72
CA GLU A 20 -16.32 6.24 3.07
C GLU A 20 -16.73 7.60 3.63
N ALA A 21 -15.85 8.27 4.38
CA ALA A 21 -16.03 9.64 4.86
C ALA A 21 -15.84 10.71 3.76
N GLY A 22 -15.54 10.31 2.52
CA GLY A 22 -15.31 11.23 1.39
C GLY A 22 -13.90 11.83 1.35
N ILE A 23 -12.98 11.33 2.18
CA ILE A 23 -11.58 11.76 2.22
C ILE A 23 -10.77 10.82 1.33
N GLY A 24 -10.37 11.29 0.16
CA GLY A 24 -9.59 10.49 -0.78
C GLY A 24 -8.26 10.06 -0.18
N CYS A 25 -8.02 8.75 -0.10
CA CYS A 25 -6.81 8.18 0.49
C CYS A 25 -6.05 7.30 -0.52
N GLY A 26 -4.76 7.57 -0.69
CA GLY A 26 -3.86 6.77 -1.53
C GLY A 26 -3.03 5.77 -0.71
N VAL A 27 -2.48 4.77 -1.37
CA VAL A 27 -1.65 3.73 -0.73
C VAL A 27 -0.24 3.70 -1.29
N LEU A 28 0.75 3.75 -0.40
CA LEU A 28 2.13 3.39 -0.71
C LEU A 28 2.35 1.90 -0.42
N MET A 29 2.44 1.10 -1.47
CA MET A 29 2.66 -0.34 -1.38
C MET A 29 4.15 -0.65 -1.25
N GLY A 30 4.57 -1.18 -0.10
CA GLY A 30 5.90 -1.77 0.01
C GLY A 30 6.44 -1.98 1.43
N PRO A 31 7.70 -2.44 1.52
CA PRO A 31 8.58 -2.70 0.38
C PRO A 31 8.14 -3.91 -0.46
N VAL A 32 8.16 -3.77 -1.78
CA VAL A 32 8.17 -4.90 -2.71
C VAL A 32 9.54 -5.56 -2.63
N ILE A 33 9.56 -6.82 -2.23
CA ILE A 33 10.73 -7.67 -2.03
C ILE A 33 11.03 -8.42 -3.34
N PRO A 34 12.15 -8.13 -4.03
CA PRO A 34 12.51 -8.77 -5.29
C PRO A 34 12.48 -10.29 -5.24
N TYR A 35 11.97 -10.94 -6.27
CA TYR A 35 11.82 -12.39 -6.40
C TYR A 35 10.94 -13.09 -5.36
N LEU A 36 10.44 -12.38 -4.34
CA LEU A 36 9.66 -12.95 -3.23
C LEU A 36 8.24 -12.41 -3.16
N SER A 37 8.00 -11.18 -3.63
CA SER A 37 6.68 -10.53 -3.59
C SER A 37 6.36 -9.68 -4.84
N ASP A 38 7.19 -9.79 -5.87
CA ASP A 38 7.15 -9.00 -7.10
C ASP A 38 6.58 -9.78 -8.29
N SER A 39 6.12 -11.01 -8.10
CA SER A 39 5.48 -11.75 -9.19
C SER A 39 4.18 -11.07 -9.63
N PRO A 40 3.80 -11.17 -10.91
CA PRO A 40 2.53 -10.66 -11.42
C PRO A 40 1.31 -10.98 -10.56
N ALA A 41 1.21 -12.24 -10.09
CA ALA A 41 0.09 -12.70 -9.29
C ALA A 41 0.09 -12.06 -7.89
N GLN A 42 1.26 -11.92 -7.26
CA GLN A 42 1.38 -11.30 -5.94
C GLN A 42 1.09 -9.80 -5.98
N LEU A 43 1.65 -9.10 -6.97
CA LEU A 43 1.37 -7.68 -7.20
C LEU A 43 -0.12 -7.48 -7.50
N GLY A 44 -0.70 -8.30 -8.38
CA GLY A 44 -2.13 -8.24 -8.71
C GLY A 44 -3.03 -8.46 -7.49
N ALA A 45 -2.71 -9.44 -6.65
CA ALA A 45 -3.48 -9.70 -5.42
C ALA A 45 -3.37 -8.54 -4.41
N ALA A 46 -2.20 -7.92 -4.28
CA ALA A 46 -2.01 -6.75 -3.42
C ALA A 46 -2.78 -5.54 -3.93
N VAL A 47 -2.66 -5.22 -5.23
CA VAL A 47 -3.37 -4.10 -5.86
C VAL A 47 -4.89 -4.30 -5.78
N ARG A 48 -5.39 -5.51 -6.01
CA ARG A 48 -6.82 -5.81 -5.85
C ARG A 48 -7.33 -5.48 -4.46
N ARG A 49 -6.62 -5.91 -3.40
CA ARG A 49 -7.01 -5.57 -2.02
C ARG A 49 -6.99 -4.07 -1.74
N ILE A 50 -6.06 -3.35 -2.36
CA ILE A 50 -5.99 -1.89 -2.25
C ILE A 50 -7.18 -1.23 -2.96
N ALA A 51 -7.57 -1.75 -4.13
CA ALA A 51 -8.77 -1.31 -4.84
C ALA A 51 -10.05 -1.60 -4.07
N ASP A 52 -10.16 -2.78 -3.46
CA ASP A 52 -11.30 -3.18 -2.62
C ASP A 52 -11.45 -2.25 -1.40
N ALA A 53 -10.35 -1.67 -0.91
CA ALA A 53 -10.35 -0.66 0.15
C ALA A 53 -10.72 0.76 -0.34
N GLY A 54 -10.99 0.93 -1.63
CA GLY A 54 -11.41 2.21 -2.22
C GLY A 54 -10.28 3.22 -2.41
N ALA A 55 -9.01 2.80 -2.43
CA ALA A 55 -7.88 3.71 -2.58
C ALA A 55 -7.98 4.57 -3.86
N THR A 56 -7.65 5.86 -3.75
CA THR A 56 -7.72 6.81 -4.88
C THR A 56 -6.44 6.82 -5.73
N SER A 57 -5.33 6.36 -5.17
CA SER A 57 -4.04 6.21 -5.86
C SER A 57 -3.23 5.07 -5.24
N VAL A 58 -2.32 4.48 -6.03
CA VAL A 58 -1.34 3.50 -5.55
C VAL A 58 0.03 3.81 -6.13
N SER A 59 1.05 3.80 -5.29
CA SER A 59 2.46 3.80 -5.68
C SER A 59 3.19 2.64 -5.01
N ALA A 60 4.36 2.26 -5.51
CA ALA A 60 5.15 1.17 -4.95
C ALA A 60 6.58 1.59 -4.66
N ILE A 61 7.16 1.01 -3.61
CA ILE A 61 8.59 1.12 -3.31
C ILE A 61 9.21 -0.26 -3.22
N THR A 62 10.40 -0.44 -3.78
CA THR A 62 11.16 -1.68 -3.67
C THR A 62 12.00 -1.72 -2.40
N LEU A 63 12.35 -2.93 -1.95
CA LEU A 63 13.22 -3.14 -0.79
C LEU A 63 14.54 -2.36 -0.89
N HIS A 64 14.86 -1.66 0.19
CA HIS A 64 16.09 -0.90 0.38
C HIS A 64 16.96 -1.59 1.46
N LEU A 65 18.14 -2.07 1.08
CA LEU A 65 19.05 -2.84 1.93
C LEU A 65 20.22 -1.98 2.42
N ARG A 66 19.94 -1.13 3.42
CA ARG A 66 20.97 -0.37 4.14
C ARG A 66 21.97 -1.30 4.86
N PRO A 67 23.19 -0.84 5.16
CA PRO A 67 24.09 -1.55 6.08
C PRO A 67 23.38 -1.90 7.40
N GLY A 68 23.70 -3.06 7.96
CA GLY A 68 23.01 -3.69 9.09
C GLY A 68 21.83 -4.55 8.64
N ALA A 69 20.87 -3.97 7.93
CA ALA A 69 19.71 -4.70 7.42
C ALA A 69 20.10 -5.70 6.32
N ARG A 70 21.08 -5.34 5.49
CA ARG A 70 21.58 -6.18 4.40
C ARG A 70 22.15 -7.50 4.92
N GLU A 71 22.99 -7.45 5.94
CA GLU A 71 23.68 -8.62 6.50
C GLU A 71 22.68 -9.59 7.10
N TRP A 72 21.73 -9.06 7.88
CA TRP A 72 20.64 -9.84 8.45
C TRP A 72 19.77 -10.47 7.35
N PHE A 73 19.35 -9.69 6.35
CA PHE A 73 18.49 -10.20 5.28
C PHE A 73 19.19 -11.25 4.41
N LEU A 74 20.47 -11.07 4.09
CA LEU A 74 21.26 -12.06 3.38
C LEU A 74 21.46 -13.34 4.21
N ALA A 75 21.61 -13.23 5.53
CA ALA A 75 21.65 -14.41 6.41
C ALA A 75 20.32 -15.17 6.39
N TRP A 76 19.21 -14.45 6.52
CA TRP A 76 17.88 -15.03 6.40
C TRP A 76 17.65 -15.69 5.04
N LEU A 77 18.09 -15.07 3.94
CA LEU A 77 18.04 -15.68 2.59
C LEU A 77 18.86 -16.96 2.51
N ARG A 78 20.06 -17.03 3.10
CA ARG A 78 20.86 -18.27 3.09
C ARG A 78 20.13 -19.43 3.74
N GLU A 79 19.38 -19.16 4.80
CA GLU A 79 18.63 -20.18 5.54
C GLU A 79 17.33 -20.58 4.85
N HIS A 80 16.54 -19.60 4.36
CA HIS A 80 15.16 -19.84 3.91
C HIS A 80 15.02 -19.91 2.38
N HIS A 81 15.89 -19.21 1.65
CA HIS A 81 15.86 -19.11 0.18
C HIS A 81 17.28 -19.12 -0.41
N PRO A 82 18.08 -20.18 -0.19
CA PRO A 82 19.50 -20.18 -0.54
C PRO A 82 19.75 -19.88 -2.03
N GLY A 83 18.84 -20.29 -2.92
CA GLY A 83 18.91 -19.99 -4.35
C GLY A 83 18.82 -18.50 -4.71
N LEU A 84 18.32 -17.65 -3.80
CA LEU A 84 18.20 -16.21 -4.02
C LEU A 84 19.42 -15.41 -3.56
N VAL A 85 20.36 -16.02 -2.83
CA VAL A 85 21.55 -15.32 -2.31
C VAL A 85 22.38 -14.71 -3.45
N VAL A 86 22.65 -15.48 -4.50
CA VAL A 86 23.42 -15.00 -5.67
C VAL A 86 22.63 -13.94 -6.47
N PRO A 87 21.34 -14.15 -6.82
CA PRO A 87 20.51 -13.11 -7.42
C PRO A 87 20.50 -11.80 -6.64
N TYR A 88 20.35 -11.85 -5.31
CA TYR A 88 20.35 -10.65 -4.46
C TYR A 88 21.71 -9.97 -4.42
N ALA A 89 22.81 -10.74 -4.32
CA ALA A 89 24.15 -10.18 -4.39
C ALA A 89 24.40 -9.41 -5.70
N ARG A 90 23.90 -9.92 -6.83
CA ARG A 90 23.99 -9.25 -8.14
C ARG A 90 23.08 -8.02 -8.23
N LEU A 91 21.84 -8.12 -7.76
CA LEU A 91 20.85 -7.05 -7.83
C LEU A 91 21.28 -5.84 -6.98
N TYR A 92 21.79 -6.08 -5.78
CA TYR A 92 22.24 -5.04 -4.84
C TYR A 92 23.76 -4.82 -4.84
N ARG A 93 24.45 -5.13 -5.96
CA ARG A 93 25.90 -4.89 -6.09
C ARG A 93 26.24 -3.40 -6.10
N GLY A 94 25.34 -2.56 -6.61
CA GLY A 94 25.53 -1.11 -6.76
C GLY A 94 25.22 -0.30 -5.51
N GLY A 95 24.85 -0.95 -4.40
CA GLY A 95 24.53 -0.28 -3.14
C GLY A 95 23.23 -0.79 -2.52
N ALA A 96 22.62 0.05 -1.69
CA ALA A 96 21.46 -0.33 -0.90
C ALA A 96 20.17 -0.43 -1.72
N TYR A 97 20.10 0.20 -2.89
CA TYR A 97 18.93 0.19 -3.77
C TYR A 97 19.08 -0.84 -4.88
N ALA A 98 17.95 -1.43 -5.30
CA ALA A 98 17.87 -2.14 -6.57
C ALA A 98 18.14 -1.15 -7.74
N PRO A 99 18.58 -1.61 -8.92
CA PRO A 99 18.78 -0.74 -10.08
C PRO A 99 17.52 0.06 -10.41
N ARG A 100 17.67 1.31 -10.85
CA ARG A 100 16.53 2.21 -11.15
C ARG A 100 15.53 1.56 -12.11
N GLU A 101 16.03 0.92 -13.17
CA GLU A 101 15.20 0.17 -14.14
C GLU A 101 14.29 -0.87 -13.48
N TYR A 102 14.78 -1.56 -12.44
CA TYR A 102 14.00 -2.55 -11.72
C TYR A 102 12.92 -1.89 -10.86
N GLN A 103 13.24 -0.77 -10.19
CA GLN A 103 12.28 0.02 -9.42
C GLN A 103 11.17 0.58 -10.31
N ASP A 104 11.55 1.09 -11.49
CA ASP A 104 10.62 1.67 -12.46
C ASP A 104 9.72 0.58 -13.06
N ALA A 105 10.25 -0.61 -13.35
CA ALA A 105 9.48 -1.75 -13.82
C ALA A 105 8.42 -2.20 -12.80
N VAL A 106 8.79 -2.33 -11.51
CA VAL A 106 7.84 -2.64 -10.44
C VAL A 106 6.78 -1.55 -10.32
N SER A 107 7.20 -0.29 -10.32
CA SER A 107 6.27 0.85 -10.22
C SER A 107 5.30 0.90 -11.39
N GLN A 108 5.77 0.66 -12.62
CA GLN A 108 4.94 0.64 -13.81
C GLN A 108 3.94 -0.52 -13.74
N ARG A 109 4.38 -1.71 -13.37
CA ARG A 109 3.50 -2.88 -13.22
C ARG A 109 2.37 -2.63 -12.23
N VAL A 110 2.67 -1.97 -11.11
CA VAL A 110 1.68 -1.60 -10.11
C VAL A 110 0.71 -0.55 -10.64
N ARG A 111 1.20 0.45 -11.37
CA ARG A 111 0.34 1.45 -12.03
C ARG A 111 -0.60 0.81 -13.05
N ASP A 112 -0.11 -0.10 -13.88
CA ASP A 112 -0.91 -0.77 -14.90
C ASP A 112 -2.03 -1.60 -14.25
N LEU A 113 -1.67 -2.42 -13.25
CA LEU A 113 -2.65 -3.17 -12.45
C LEU A 113 -3.65 -2.24 -11.76
N ALA A 114 -3.21 -1.12 -11.20
CA ALA A 114 -4.09 -0.18 -10.53
C ALA A 114 -5.09 0.46 -11.51
N ALA A 115 -4.66 0.74 -12.74
CA ALA A 115 -5.52 1.25 -13.80
C ALA A 115 -6.62 0.24 -14.20
N GLU A 116 -6.32 -1.07 -14.23
CA GLU A 116 -7.30 -2.14 -14.48
C GLU A 116 -8.44 -2.13 -13.44
N TYR A 117 -8.16 -1.73 -12.20
CA TYR A 117 -9.16 -1.58 -11.13
C TYR A 117 -9.72 -0.16 -10.98
N GLY A 118 -9.41 0.76 -11.90
CA GLY A 118 -9.94 2.13 -11.89
C GLY A 118 -9.29 3.09 -10.89
N ILE A 119 -8.13 2.72 -10.32
CA ILE A 119 -7.36 3.57 -9.41
C ILE A 119 -6.46 4.51 -10.24
N THR A 120 -7.00 5.65 -10.67
CA THR A 120 -6.33 6.53 -11.65
C THR A 120 -5.65 7.75 -11.04
N GLY A 121 -5.53 7.86 -9.71
CA GLY A 121 -4.94 9.03 -9.04
C GLY A 121 -5.81 10.29 -9.05
N ARG A 122 -7.04 10.21 -9.58
CA ARG A 122 -8.02 11.30 -9.48
C ARG A 122 -8.79 11.13 -8.18
N THR A 123 -8.63 12.07 -7.26
CA THR A 123 -9.57 12.24 -6.14
C THR A 123 -10.93 12.55 -6.75
N ARG A 124 -11.77 11.53 -6.92
CA ARG A 124 -13.19 11.77 -7.10
C ARG A 124 -13.66 12.29 -5.75
N HIS A 125 -13.83 13.61 -5.64
CA HIS A 125 -14.53 14.16 -4.48
C HIS A 125 -15.96 13.62 -4.55
N ARG A 126 -16.19 12.50 -3.87
CA ARG A 126 -17.55 12.06 -3.58
C ARG A 126 -18.03 13.05 -2.52
N PRO A 127 -19.10 13.83 -2.79
CA PRO A 127 -19.64 14.68 -1.75
C PRO A 127 -19.93 13.80 -0.55
N ALA A 128 -19.48 14.23 0.64
CA ALA A 128 -19.79 13.54 1.87
C ALA A 128 -21.31 13.29 1.88
N ARG A 129 -21.72 12.05 2.20
CA ARG A 129 -23.13 11.76 2.41
C ARG A 129 -23.63 12.81 3.41
N ALA A 130 -24.62 13.62 3.03
CA ALA A 130 -25.14 14.67 3.89
C ALA A 130 -25.41 14.08 5.28
N ALA A 131 -24.88 14.73 6.32
CA ALA A 131 -25.18 14.34 7.68
C ALA A 131 -26.70 14.28 7.84
N PRO A 132 -27.25 13.27 8.54
CA PRO A 132 -28.68 13.25 8.83
C PRO A 132 -29.06 14.58 9.49
N PRO A 133 -30.20 15.18 9.13
CA PRO A 133 -30.61 16.45 9.70
C PRO A 133 -30.64 16.33 11.23
N PRO A 134 -30.24 17.38 11.97
CA PRO A 134 -30.29 17.36 13.42
C PRO A 134 -31.72 17.01 13.88
N PRO A 135 -31.88 16.23 14.97
CA PRO A 135 -33.20 15.96 15.51
C PRO A 135 -33.90 17.28 15.80
N ALA A 136 -35.18 17.36 15.45
CA ALA A 136 -35.99 18.55 15.64
C ALA A 136 -35.84 19.05 17.07
N ALA A 137 -35.49 20.35 17.21
CA ALA A 137 -35.37 20.98 18.51
C ALA A 137 -36.66 20.76 19.32
N PRO A 138 -36.57 20.41 20.62
CA PRO A 138 -37.75 20.22 21.44
C PRO A 138 -38.58 21.50 21.44
N GLN A 139 -39.83 21.41 21.00
CA GLN A 139 -40.78 22.50 21.09
C GLN A 139 -41.05 22.77 22.58
N GLN A 140 -40.55 23.89 23.07
CA GLN A 140 -40.84 24.35 24.41
C GLN A 140 -42.30 24.79 24.43
N LEU A 141 -43.18 23.96 25.00
CA LEU A 141 -44.57 24.33 25.27
C LEU A 141 -44.57 25.41 26.35
N SER A 142 -44.84 26.65 25.96
CA SER A 142 -45.17 27.70 26.92
C SER A 142 -46.48 27.34 27.61
N LEU A 143 -46.39 27.01 28.90
CA LEU A 143 -47.55 26.96 29.79
C LEU A 143 -47.88 28.41 30.16
N LEU A 144 -49.09 28.83 29.79
CA LEU A 144 -49.77 30.03 30.29
C LEU A 144 -50.03 29.92 31.80
#